data_AF-A0A6L9EAY4-F1
#
_entry.id   AF-A0A6L9EAY4-F1
#
_cell.length_a   1.000
_cell.length_b   1.000
_cell.length_c   1.000
_cell.angle_alpha   90.00
_cell.angle_beta   90.00
_cell.angle_gamma   90.00
#
_symmetry.space_group_name_H-M   'P 1'
#
loop_
_entity.id
_entity.type
_entity.pdbx_description
1 polymer ?
#
loop_
_entity_poly.entity_id
_entity_poly.type
_entity_poly.pdbx_seq_one_letter_code
_entity_poly.pdbx_strand_id
1 'polypeptide(L)'
;MEDLNKQNKYLRAKERVDELKKFYANLTAYVLVISLLAAINYWTNDWRYMWFLWAAFGWGIGLFFHAINTFNLNPFFNKDWEERKIKEFMEKDEQKGRWE
;
A
#
# COMPACT_ATOMS: atom_id res chain seq x y z
N MET A 1 10.73 29.37 6.40
CA MET A 1 11.36 28.08 6.74
C MET A 1 10.44 27.17 7.57
N GLU A 2 9.75 27.68 8.61
CA GLU A 2 8.90 26.84 9.48
C GLU A 2 7.59 26.35 8.80
N ASP A 3 6.96 27.19 7.97
CA ASP A 3 5.75 26.82 7.22
C ASP A 3 5.98 25.72 6.17
N LEU A 4 7.11 25.75 5.45
CA LEU A 4 7.47 24.73 4.46
C LEU A 4 7.63 23.35 5.11
N ASN A 5 8.22 23.30 6.32
CA ASN A 5 8.43 22.06 7.06
C ASN A 5 7.11 21.50 7.60
N LYS A 6 6.18 22.36 8.04
CA LYS A 6 4.82 21.96 8.42
C LYS A 6 4.02 21.44 7.22
N GLN A 7 4.07 22.11 6.07
CA GLN A 7 3.38 21.66 4.86
C GLN A 7 3.91 20.32 4.35
N ASN A 8 5.24 20.11 4.32
CA ASN A 8 5.84 18.85 3.91
C ASN A 8 5.44 17.68 4.82
N LYS A 9 5.42 17.89 6.14
CA LYS A 9 4.93 16.88 7.10
C LYS A 9 3.46 16.54 6.87
N TYR A 10 2.64 17.55 6.57
CA TYR A 10 1.21 17.36 6.30
C TYR A 10 0.96 16.60 5.00
N LEU A 11 1.74 16.90 3.95
CA LEU A 11 1.64 16.24 2.65
C LEU A 11 2.01 14.75 2.76
N ARG A 12 3.14 14.44 3.41
CA ARG A 12 3.58 13.06 3.67
C ARG A 12 2.57 12.27 4.52
N ALA A 13 1.97 12.91 5.53
CA ALA A 13 0.93 12.27 6.33
C ALA A 13 -0.32 11.97 5.48
N LYS A 14 -0.68 12.87 4.57
CA LYS A 14 -1.83 12.70 3.67
C LYS A 14 -1.60 11.58 2.65
N GLU A 15 -0.43 11.49 2.05
CA GLU A 15 -0.07 10.41 1.11
C GLU A 15 -0.14 9.04 1.79
N ARG A 16 0.42 8.92 3.00
CA ARG A 16 0.35 7.68 3.80
C ARG A 16 -1.10 7.25 4.06
N VAL A 17 -1.98 8.20 4.36
CA VAL A 17 -3.40 7.93 4.60
C VAL A 17 -4.11 7.52 3.31
N ASP A 18 -3.79 8.14 2.17
CA ASP A 18 -4.39 7.79 0.87
C ASP A 18 -4.00 6.38 0.42
N GLU A 19 -2.72 6.01 0.58
CA GLU A 19 -2.23 4.66 0.31
C GLU A 19 -2.91 3.62 1.21
N LEU A 20 -3.02 3.90 2.51
CA LEU A 20 -3.77 3.05 3.43
C LEU A 20 -5.23 2.88 2.97
N LYS A 21 -5.89 3.97 2.59
CA LYS A 21 -7.28 3.94 2.11
C LYS A 21 -7.45 3.03 0.90
N LYS A 22 -6.55 3.14 -0.08
CA LYS A 22 -6.55 2.27 -1.27
C LYS A 22 -6.32 0.81 -0.92
N PHE A 23 -5.42 0.53 0.03
CA PHE A 23 -5.19 -0.82 0.52
C PHE A 23 -6.43 -1.39 1.22
N TYR A 24 -7.04 -0.65 2.14
CA TYR A 24 -8.25 -1.08 2.84
C TYR A 24 -9.42 -1.32 1.89
N ALA A 25 -9.57 -0.49 0.84
CA ALA A 25 -10.57 -0.71 -0.19
C ALA A 25 -10.36 -2.06 -0.92
N ASN A 26 -9.13 -2.35 -1.35
CA ASN A 26 -8.78 -3.64 -1.96
C ASN A 26 -8.96 -4.83 -1.00
N LEU A 27 -8.54 -4.70 0.26
CA LEU A 27 -8.73 -5.72 1.29
C LEU A 27 -10.21 -6.00 1.52
N THR A 28 -11.04 -4.96 1.62
CA THR A 28 -12.48 -5.10 1.82
C THR A 28 -13.12 -5.80 0.63
N ALA A 29 -12.78 -5.40 -0.60
CA ALA A 29 -13.23 -6.07 -1.81
C ALA A 29 -12.82 -7.56 -1.83
N TYR A 30 -11.57 -7.86 -1.46
CA TYR A 30 -11.08 -9.24 -1.35
C TYR A 30 -11.91 -10.06 -0.36
N VAL A 31 -12.14 -9.55 0.86
CA VAL A 31 -12.93 -10.25 1.89
C VAL A 31 -14.35 -10.51 1.40
N LEU A 32 -14.99 -9.52 0.76
CA LEU A 32 -16.33 -9.67 0.19
C LEU A 32 -16.38 -10.73 -0.91
N VAL A 33 -15.41 -10.70 -1.85
CA VAL A 33 -15.32 -11.67 -2.95
C VAL A 33 -15.09 -13.08 -2.42
N ILE A 34 -14.13 -13.28 -1.51
CA ILE A 34 -13.86 -14.60 -0.93
C ILE A 34 -15.06 -15.11 -0.13
N SER A 35 -15.76 -14.25 0.61
CA SER A 35 -16.98 -14.62 1.33
C SER A 35 -18.10 -15.04 0.38
N LEU A 36 -18.27 -14.34 -0.74
CA LEU A 36 -19.22 -14.71 -1.79
C LEU A 36 -18.87 -16.05 -2.43
N LEU A 37 -17.59 -16.28 -2.77
CA LEU A 37 -17.13 -17.55 -3.31
C LEU A 37 -17.32 -18.71 -2.31
N ALA A 38 -17.07 -18.48 -1.02
CA ALA A 38 -17.29 -19.46 0.03
C ALA A 38 -18.79 -19.82 0.15
N ALA A 39 -19.69 -18.83 0.06
CA ALA A 39 -21.13 -19.07 0.04
C ALA A 39 -21.58 -19.87 -1.19
N ILE A 40 -21.05 -19.56 -2.39
CA ILE A 40 -21.31 -20.32 -3.62
C ILE A 40 -20.77 -21.75 -3.48
N ASN A 41 -19.58 -21.91 -2.92
CA ASN A 41 -18.96 -23.22 -2.70
C ASN A 41 -19.81 -24.11 -1.78
N TYR A 42 -20.33 -23.52 -0.69
CA TYR A 42 -21.28 -24.18 0.20
C TYR A 42 -22.52 -24.64 -0.55
N TRP A 43 -23.13 -23.76 -1.33
CA TRP A 43 -24.39 -24.08 -2.00
C TRP A 43 -24.27 -25.09 -3.14
N THR A 44 -23.12 -25.12 -3.82
CA THR A 44 -22.93 -25.92 -5.04
C THR A 44 -22.34 -27.30 -4.74
N ASN A 45 -21.54 -27.45 -3.68
CA ASN A 45 -20.76 -28.66 -3.44
C ASN A 45 -20.80 -29.18 -2.00
N ASP A 46 -21.56 -28.56 -1.09
CA ASP A 46 -21.63 -28.98 0.33
C ASP A 46 -20.22 -29.14 0.93
N TRP A 47 -19.28 -28.26 0.54
CA TRP A 47 -17.86 -28.28 0.94
C TRP A 47 -17.03 -29.50 0.51
N ARG A 48 -17.54 -30.39 -0.36
CA ARG A 48 -16.75 -31.54 -0.88
C ARG A 48 -15.49 -31.13 -1.64
N TYR A 49 -15.51 -29.96 -2.29
CA TYR A 49 -14.35 -29.43 -3.01
C TYR A 49 -14.23 -27.91 -2.81
N MET A 50 -13.29 -27.52 -1.95
CA MET A 50 -13.06 -26.13 -1.53
C MET A 50 -12.27 -25.33 -2.58
N TRP A 51 -12.79 -25.27 -3.81
CA TRP A 51 -12.12 -24.58 -4.93
C TRP A 51 -11.89 -23.08 -4.67
N PHE A 52 -12.70 -22.46 -3.81
CA PHE A 52 -12.53 -21.05 -3.43
C PHE A 52 -11.17 -20.79 -2.76
N LEU A 53 -10.53 -21.80 -2.16
CA LEU A 53 -9.20 -21.67 -1.56
C LEU A 53 -8.14 -21.39 -2.62
N TRP A 54 -8.26 -21.95 -3.82
CA TRP A 54 -7.34 -21.65 -4.92
C TRP A 54 -7.48 -20.21 -5.41
N ALA A 55 -8.72 -19.71 -5.51
CA ALA A 55 -8.98 -18.31 -5.82
C ALA A 55 -8.46 -17.38 -4.71
N ALA A 56 -8.70 -17.75 -3.44
CA ALA A 56 -8.19 -17.02 -2.27
C ALA A 56 -6.67 -17.00 -2.22
N PHE A 57 -5.99 -18.12 -2.51
CA PHE A 57 -4.53 -18.16 -2.54
C PHE A 57 -3.96 -17.31 -3.66
N GLY A 58 -4.49 -17.42 -4.88
CA GLY A 58 -4.01 -16.64 -6.02
C GLY A 58 -4.15 -15.14 -5.82
N TRP A 59 -5.32 -14.68 -5.39
CA TRP A 59 -5.55 -13.27 -5.09
C TRP A 59 -4.89 -12.80 -3.78
N GLY A 60 -4.84 -13.68 -2.78
CA GLY A 60 -4.27 -13.39 -1.47
C GLY A 60 -2.77 -13.12 -1.52
N ILE A 61 -2.03 -13.81 -2.40
CA ILE A 61 -0.59 -13.53 -2.61
C ILE A 61 -0.39 -12.12 -3.17
N GLY A 62 -1.16 -11.73 -4.20
CA GLY A 62 -1.08 -10.38 -4.76
C GLY A 62 -1.41 -9.30 -3.73
N LEU A 63 -2.43 -9.54 -2.91
CA LEU A 63 -2.82 -8.63 -1.84
C LEU A 63 -1.77 -8.56 -0.72
N PHE A 64 -1.11 -9.67 -0.40
CA PHE A 64 -0.03 -9.73 0.59
C PHE A 64 1.20 -8.92 0.14
N PHE A 65 1.59 -9.04 -1.14
CA PHE A 65 2.64 -8.18 -1.71
C PHE A 65 2.25 -6.70 -1.69
N HIS A 66 1.00 -6.38 -2.03
CA HIS A 66 0.51 -5.00 -1.94
C HIS A 66 0.51 -4.48 -0.50
N ALA A 67 0.15 -5.32 0.48
CA ALA A 67 0.20 -4.99 1.90
C ALA A 67 1.62 -4.66 2.36
N ILE A 68 2.61 -5.49 2.00
CA ILE A 68 4.01 -5.25 2.34
C ILE A 68 4.48 -3.90 1.77
N ASN A 69 4.07 -3.59 0.53
CA ASN A 69 4.41 -2.33 -0.11
C ASN A 69 3.73 -1.12 0.56
N THR A 70 2.42 -1.19 0.83
CA THR A 70 1.66 -0.10 1.44
C THR A 70 2.05 0.17 2.90
N PHE A 71 2.24 -0.88 3.70
CA PHE A 71 2.72 -0.71 5.07
C PHE A 71 4.21 -0.38 5.13
N ASN A 72 4.89 -0.35 3.96
CA ASN A 72 6.31 -0.04 3.85
C ASN A 72 7.12 -0.92 4.82
N LEU A 73 6.67 -2.18 4.97
CA LEU A 73 7.21 -3.19 5.88
C LEU A 73 8.50 -3.81 5.35
N ASN A 74 9.03 -3.28 4.26
CA ASN A 74 10.26 -3.80 3.67
C ASN A 74 11.44 -3.40 4.57
N PRO A 75 12.07 -4.33 5.31
CA PRO A 75 13.20 -4.01 6.20
C PRO A 75 14.42 -3.44 5.44
N PHE A 76 14.42 -3.56 4.10
CA PHE A 76 15.44 -3.00 3.22
C PHE A 76 15.18 -1.55 2.79
N PHE A 77 13.93 -1.08 2.78
CA PHE A 77 13.57 0.28 2.38
C PHE A 77 13.27 1.12 3.62
N ASN A 78 14.32 1.37 4.39
CA ASN A 78 14.24 2.13 5.62
C ASN A 78 13.75 3.56 5.30
N LYS A 79 12.84 4.13 6.10
CA LYS A 79 12.36 5.53 5.98
C LYS A 79 13.52 6.54 5.88
N ASP A 80 14.65 6.23 6.51
CA ASP A 80 15.91 6.95 6.42
C ASP A 80 16.50 7.06 5.00
N TRP A 81 16.30 6.06 4.13
CA TRP A 81 16.73 6.14 2.73
C TRP A 81 15.82 7.05 1.91
N GLU A 82 14.50 6.92 2.07
CA GLU A 82 13.51 7.82 1.44
C GLU A 82 13.76 9.27 1.84
N GLU A 83 13.97 9.51 3.14
CA GLU A 83 14.18 10.85 3.68
C GLU A 83 15.53 11.45 3.23
N ARG A 84 16.58 10.62 3.12
CA ARG A 84 17.86 11.04 2.51
C ARG A 84 17.69 11.40 1.04
N LYS A 85 16.97 10.61 0.26
CA LYS A 85 16.78 10.88 -1.17
C LYS A 85 15.96 12.13 -1.43
N ILE A 86 14.89 12.36 -0.66
CA ILE A 86 14.10 13.59 -0.77
C ILE A 86 14.96 14.82 -0.44
N LYS A 87 15.81 14.72 0.59
CA LYS A 87 16.74 15.80 0.95
C LYS A 87 17.75 16.08 -0.17
N GLU A 88 18.30 15.02 -0.76
CA GLU A 88 19.25 15.11 -1.88
C GLU A 88 18.63 15.74 -3.14
N PHE A 89 17.35 15.48 -3.42
CA PHE A 89 16.62 16.12 -4.51
C PHE A 89 16.33 17.60 -4.23
N MET A 90 15.91 17.96 -3.01
CA MET A 90 15.68 19.37 -2.67
C MET A 90 16.97 20.20 -2.68
N GLU A 91 18.09 19.65 -2.21
CA GLU A 91 19.40 20.33 -2.28
C GLU A 91 19.86 20.53 -3.74
N LYS A 92 19.56 19.59 -4.64
CA LYS A 92 19.86 19.75 -6.07
C LYS A 92 19.02 20.82 -6.74
N ASP A 93 17.73 20.93 -6.41
CA ASP A 93 16.86 21.99 -6.93
C ASP A 93 17.24 23.37 -6.38
N GLU A 94 17.57 23.50 -5.09
CA GLU A 94 18.06 24.75 -4.51
C GLU A 94 19.39 25.20 -5.10
N GLN A 95 20.31 24.27 -5.39
CA GLN A 95 21.56 24.62 -6.07
C GLN A 95 21.29 25.08 -7.50
N LYS A 96 20.40 24.41 -8.24
CA LYS A 96 20.14 24.74 -9.64
C LYS A 96 19.49 26.12 -9.82
N GLY A 97 18.56 26.50 -8.93
CA GLY A 97 17.93 27.82 -8.92
C GLY A 97 18.81 28.98 -8.42
N ARG A 98 20.02 28.71 -7.93
CA ARG A 98 20.99 29.73 -7.46
C ARG A 98 21.99 30.15 -8.54
N TRP A 99 22.07 29.41 -9.64
CA TRP A 99 22.98 29.66 -10.77
C TRP A 99 22.26 30.16 -12.04
N GLU A 100 20.94 30.36 -11.96
CA GLU A 100 20.11 31.10 -12.93
C GLU A 100 19.75 32.48 -12.37
#